data_AF-A0A7C7H7Q8-F1
#
_entry.id   AF-A0A7C7H7Q8-F1
#
_cell.length_a   1.000
_cell.length_b   1.000
_cell.length_c   1.000
_cell.angle_alpha   90.00
_cell.angle_beta   90.00
_cell.angle_gamma   90.00
#
_symmetry.space_group_name_H-M   'P 1'
#
loop_
_entity.id
_entity.type
_entity.pdbx_description
1 polymer ?
#
loop_
_entity_poly.entity_id
_entity_poly.type
_entity_poly.pdbx_seq_one_letter_code
_entity_poly.pdbx_strand_id
1 'polypeptide(L)'
;MPLQRLEAANNLVCVATRNQDVGNLLIANSPGDLWKFARKFLADTDLVMAELKGKDERLKSYISGTRKFDKLGLGGNWRAPLAELKDLMKRLKKEAVNRERWVVIQLDGTPKSIRRVRLIDETHGNPIASAPFRELFRPYEAGFSQSAGRLAIEDLKKQNISAREVAAVERAFMSGSKDKAIPGVSAATIANARATFDRMMIMLKTELPVSLAQHEDCQAADVSASGRVRLDGDKLLVKVSPHTVVAVELEL
;
A
#
# COMPACT_ATOMS: atom_id res chain seq x y z
N MET A 1 -13.21 11.34 -27.32
CA MET A 1 -14.10 11.00 -26.18
C MET A 1 -13.22 10.60 -25.00
N PRO A 2 -13.41 11.17 -23.80
CA PRO A 2 -12.64 10.76 -22.63
C PRO A 2 -12.96 9.30 -22.29
N LEU A 3 -11.93 8.50 -22.01
CA LEU A 3 -12.02 7.09 -21.61
C LEU A 3 -13.07 6.94 -20.51
N GLN A 4 -14.19 6.30 -20.84
CA GLN A 4 -15.14 5.84 -19.83
C GLN A 4 -14.41 4.85 -18.92
N ARG A 5 -14.29 5.25 -17.66
CA ARG A 5 -13.70 4.54 -16.51
C ARG A 5 -14.38 3.21 -16.18
N LEU A 6 -15.18 2.64 -17.09
CA LEU A 6 -16.12 1.56 -16.81
C LEU A 6 -15.51 0.16 -16.80
N GLU A 7 -14.26 -0.02 -17.24
CA GLU A 7 -13.55 -1.32 -17.14
C GLU A 7 -12.09 -1.22 -16.69
N ALA A 8 -11.63 -0.03 -16.27
CA ALA A 8 -10.38 0.06 -15.53
C ALA A 8 -10.67 -0.35 -14.08
N ALA A 9 -10.53 -1.64 -13.77
CA ALA A 9 -10.57 -2.11 -12.38
C ALA A 9 -9.73 -1.16 -11.52
N ASN A 10 -10.27 -0.76 -10.36
CA ASN A 10 -9.78 0.26 -9.41
C ASN A 10 -8.34 0.06 -8.88
N ASN A 11 -7.60 -0.81 -9.54
CA ASN A 11 -6.26 -1.27 -9.29
C ASN A 11 -5.25 -0.58 -10.20
N LEU A 12 -5.69 0.05 -11.30
CA LEU A 12 -4.80 0.70 -12.27
C LEU A 12 -4.78 2.23 -12.09
N VAL A 13 -3.61 2.78 -11.81
CA VAL A 13 -3.34 4.22 -11.84
C VAL A 13 -2.39 4.50 -12.99
N CYS A 14 -2.74 5.46 -13.86
CA CYS A 14 -1.86 5.94 -14.91
C CYS A 14 -1.65 7.44 -14.72
N VAL A 15 -0.39 7.86 -14.65
CA VAL A 15 0.03 9.27 -14.62
C VAL A 15 0.82 9.53 -15.90
N ALA A 16 0.38 10.54 -16.65
CA ALA A 16 1.03 10.95 -17.89
C ALA A 16 1.67 12.33 -17.72
N THR A 17 2.89 12.49 -18.21
CA THR A 17 3.56 13.79 -18.32
C THR A 17 4.23 13.89 -19.68
N ARG A 18 4.51 15.11 -20.12
CA ARG A 18 5.20 15.39 -21.38
C ARG A 18 6.34 16.37 -21.14
N ASN A 19 7.48 16.11 -21.76
CA ASN A 19 8.60 17.02 -21.85
C ASN A 19 9.05 17.10 -23.31
N GLN A 20 8.74 18.20 -23.99
CA GLN A 20 9.02 18.41 -25.41
C GLN A 20 8.52 17.23 -26.28
N ASP A 21 9.43 16.49 -26.91
CA ASP A 21 9.16 15.36 -27.81
C ASP A 21 9.12 14.02 -27.06
N VAL A 22 9.09 14.05 -25.73
CA VAL A 22 9.08 12.86 -24.88
C VAL A 22 7.80 12.81 -24.05
N GLY A 23 7.04 11.72 -24.21
CA GLY A 23 5.92 11.36 -23.34
C GLY A 23 6.38 10.39 -22.25
N ASN A 24 5.99 10.62 -21.00
CA ASN A 24 6.27 9.72 -19.89
C ASN A 24 4.97 9.22 -19.28
N LEU A 25 4.85 7.90 -19.16
CA LEU A 25 3.70 7.24 -18.55
C LEU A 25 4.19 6.42 -17.34
N LEU A 26 3.62 6.70 -16.17
CA LEU A 26 3.77 5.85 -14.99
C LEU A 26 2.48 5.07 -14.79
N ILE A 27 2.57 3.75 -14.84
CA ILE A 27 1.44 2.84 -14.81
C ILE A 27 1.61 1.91 -13.62
N ALA A 28 0.76 2.07 -12.60
CA ALA A 28 0.76 1.24 -11.41
C ALA A 28 -0.47 0.34 -11.41
N ASN A 29 -0.27 -0.97 -11.24
CA ASN A 29 -1.32 -1.93 -10.97
C ASN A 29 -1.22 -2.36 -9.50
N SER A 30 -1.90 -1.64 -8.61
CA SER A 30 -2.01 -1.97 -7.20
C SER A 30 -3.46 -2.27 -6.84
N PRO A 31 -3.84 -3.54 -6.60
CA PRO A 31 -5.22 -3.89 -6.27
C PRO A 31 -5.74 -3.34 -4.93
N GLY A 32 -4.88 -2.70 -4.14
CA GLY A 32 -5.26 -2.07 -2.89
C GLY A 32 -5.89 -3.02 -1.88
N ASP A 33 -6.52 -2.45 -0.86
CA ASP A 33 -7.30 -3.20 0.11
C ASP A 33 -8.72 -3.43 -0.43
N LEU A 34 -8.99 -4.64 -0.91
CA LEU A 34 -10.30 -5.04 -1.45
C LEU A 34 -11.45 -4.81 -0.45
N TRP A 35 -11.20 -4.84 0.86
CA TRP A 35 -12.22 -4.58 1.86
C TRP A 35 -12.53 -3.09 1.99
N LYS A 36 -11.52 -2.21 1.88
CA LYS A 36 -11.75 -0.76 1.77
C LYS A 36 -12.57 -0.45 0.51
N PHE A 37 -12.27 -1.13 -0.60
CA PHE A 37 -13.05 -1.00 -1.83
C PHE A 37 -14.51 -1.42 -1.65
N ALA A 38 -14.74 -2.60 -1.05
CA ALA A 38 -16.08 -3.07 -0.74
C ALA A 38 -16.88 -2.07 0.11
N ARG A 39 -16.24 -1.47 1.12
CA ARG A 39 -16.89 -0.44 1.95
C ARG A 39 -17.24 0.82 1.15
N LYS A 40 -16.37 1.25 0.24
CA LYS A 40 -16.64 2.40 -0.63
C LYS A 40 -17.83 2.12 -1.55
N PHE A 41 -17.83 0.96 -2.21
CA PHE A 41 -18.96 0.53 -3.06
C PHE A 41 -20.29 0.56 -2.29
N LEU A 42 -20.32 0.05 -1.06
CA LEU A 42 -21.55 0.06 -0.24
C LEU A 42 -21.92 1.48 0.23
N ALA A 43 -20.94 2.34 0.49
CA ALA A 43 -21.17 3.73 0.87
C ALA A 43 -21.70 4.59 -0.28
N ASP A 44 -21.43 4.20 -1.53
CA ASP A 44 -21.96 4.85 -2.73
C ASP A 44 -23.44 4.47 -3.01
N THR A 45 -24.04 3.62 -2.17
CA THR A 45 -25.48 3.30 -2.24
C THR A 45 -26.30 4.29 -1.40
N ASP A 46 -27.59 4.44 -1.69
CA ASP A 46 -28.52 5.27 -0.90
C ASP A 46 -28.95 4.62 0.44
N LEU A 47 -28.28 3.54 0.86
CA LEU A 47 -28.67 2.75 2.04
C LEU A 47 -28.00 3.24 3.32
N VAL A 48 -28.66 2.97 4.46
CA VAL A 48 -28.20 3.43 5.78
C VAL A 48 -27.00 2.59 6.25
N MET A 49 -25.79 3.13 6.06
CA MET A 49 -24.52 2.46 6.44
C MET A 49 -24.43 2.05 7.92
N ALA A 50 -25.20 2.68 8.82
CA ALA A 50 -25.26 2.29 10.23
C ALA A 50 -25.72 0.85 10.44
N GLU A 51 -26.52 0.28 9.52
CA GLU A 51 -26.92 -1.13 9.55
C GLU A 51 -25.73 -2.09 9.44
N LEU A 52 -24.63 -1.67 8.82
CA LEU A 52 -23.43 -2.51 8.66
C LEU A 52 -22.52 -2.48 9.90
N LYS A 53 -22.75 -1.57 10.86
CA LYS A 53 -21.89 -1.39 12.04
C LYS A 53 -21.76 -2.70 12.83
N GLY A 54 -20.52 -3.14 13.03
CA GLY A 54 -20.19 -4.37 13.78
C GLY A 54 -20.48 -5.68 13.03
N LYS A 55 -20.83 -5.64 11.74
CA LYS A 55 -21.16 -6.83 10.93
C LYS A 55 -20.06 -7.25 9.95
N ASP A 56 -18.87 -6.64 10.02
CA ASP A 56 -17.74 -6.88 9.12
C ASP A 56 -17.46 -8.36 8.84
N GLU A 57 -17.27 -9.18 9.88
CA GLU A 57 -16.95 -10.61 9.70
C GLU A 57 -18.10 -11.40 9.04
N ARG A 58 -19.35 -11.02 9.33
CA ARG A 58 -20.53 -11.63 8.69
C ARG A 58 -20.60 -11.25 7.22
N LEU A 59 -20.34 -9.98 6.90
CA LEU A 59 -20.30 -9.47 5.52
C LEU A 59 -19.18 -10.12 4.72
N LYS A 60 -17.97 -10.21 5.27
CA LYS A 60 -16.84 -10.92 4.64
C LYS A 60 -17.21 -12.38 4.34
N SER A 61 -17.85 -13.07 5.30
CA SER A 61 -18.32 -14.45 5.12
C SER A 61 -19.42 -14.58 4.04
N TYR A 62 -20.30 -13.58 3.92
CA TYR A 62 -21.33 -13.59 2.88
C TYR A 62 -20.72 -13.38 1.49
N ILE A 63 -19.81 -12.41 1.36
CA ILE A 63 -19.09 -12.12 0.11
C ILE A 63 -18.23 -13.31 -0.31
N SER A 64 -17.60 -14.03 0.64
CA SER A 64 -16.86 -15.26 0.34
C SER A 64 -17.76 -16.47 0.03
N GLY A 65 -19.07 -16.36 0.23
CA GLY A 65 -20.05 -17.40 -0.05
C GLY A 65 -20.24 -18.42 1.07
N THR A 66 -19.58 -18.26 2.23
CA THR A 66 -19.72 -19.18 3.38
C THR A 66 -20.92 -18.87 4.27
N ARG A 67 -21.64 -17.75 4.00
CA ARG A 67 -22.84 -17.33 4.76
C ARG A 67 -23.98 -16.93 3.83
N LYS A 68 -25.21 -17.27 4.20
CA LYS A 68 -26.45 -16.83 3.52
C LYS A 68 -26.87 -15.43 3.98
N PHE A 69 -27.56 -14.69 3.10
CA PHE A 69 -28.01 -13.31 3.36
C PHE A 69 -28.80 -13.17 4.67
N ASP A 70 -29.74 -14.10 4.92
CA ASP A 70 -30.65 -14.00 6.07
C ASP A 70 -29.92 -14.12 7.43
N LYS A 71 -28.65 -14.56 7.42
CA LYS A 71 -27.77 -14.62 8.61
C LYS A 71 -26.93 -13.34 8.81
N LEU A 72 -27.18 -12.30 8.01
CA LEU A 72 -26.55 -10.97 8.16
C LEU A 72 -27.30 -10.07 9.13
N GLY A 73 -28.63 -10.20 9.22
CA GLY A 73 -29.48 -9.29 10.01
C GLY A 73 -29.50 -7.88 9.43
N LEU A 74 -29.67 -7.78 8.11
CA LEU A 74 -29.80 -6.54 7.33
C LEU A 74 -31.19 -6.47 6.70
N GLY A 75 -31.67 -5.26 6.42
CA GLY A 75 -32.89 -5.05 5.65
C GLY A 75 -32.84 -5.68 4.25
N GLY A 76 -33.99 -6.08 3.70
CA GLY A 76 -34.07 -6.75 2.39
C GLY A 76 -33.56 -5.90 1.21
N ASN A 77 -33.55 -4.58 1.35
CA ASN A 77 -32.95 -3.61 0.43
C ASN A 77 -31.44 -3.81 0.20
N TRP A 78 -30.73 -4.44 1.15
CA TRP A 78 -29.31 -4.77 1.00
C TRP A 78 -29.04 -5.95 0.06
N ARG A 79 -30.06 -6.73 -0.36
CA ARG A 79 -29.86 -7.95 -1.17
C ARG A 79 -29.20 -7.65 -2.50
N ALA A 80 -29.71 -6.67 -3.25
CA ALA A 80 -29.18 -6.35 -4.58
C ALA A 80 -27.76 -5.77 -4.51
N PRO A 81 -27.46 -4.73 -3.71
CA PRO A 81 -26.10 -4.21 -3.60
C PRO A 81 -25.08 -5.25 -3.10
N LEU A 82 -25.46 -6.13 -2.17
CA LEU A 82 -24.55 -7.16 -1.70
C LEU A 82 -24.32 -8.29 -2.71
N ALA A 83 -25.30 -8.59 -3.57
CA ALA A 83 -25.12 -9.51 -4.68
C ALA A 83 -24.16 -8.92 -5.74
N GLU A 84 -24.36 -7.65 -6.11
CA GLU A 84 -23.45 -6.93 -7.03
C GLU A 84 -22.02 -6.85 -6.46
N LEU A 85 -21.90 -6.52 -5.17
CA LEU A 85 -20.61 -6.49 -4.49
C LEU A 85 -19.93 -7.87 -4.51
N LYS A 86 -20.69 -8.95 -4.29
CA LYS A 86 -20.15 -10.31 -4.31
C LYS A 86 -19.56 -10.65 -5.68
N ASP A 87 -20.27 -10.34 -6.76
CA ASP A 87 -19.81 -10.59 -8.13
C ASP A 87 -18.61 -9.71 -8.50
N LEU A 88 -18.63 -8.45 -8.08
CA LEU A 88 -17.51 -7.52 -8.23
C LEU A 88 -16.26 -8.02 -7.49
N MET A 89 -16.40 -8.45 -6.24
CA MET A 89 -15.30 -8.98 -5.44
C MET A 89 -14.72 -10.28 -6.02
N LYS A 90 -15.56 -11.12 -6.63
CA LYS A 90 -15.10 -12.33 -7.34
C LYS A 90 -14.24 -11.97 -8.57
N ARG A 91 -14.67 -10.97 -9.36
CA ARG A 91 -13.89 -10.45 -10.50
C ARG A 91 -12.57 -9.84 -10.05
N LEU A 92 -12.60 -8.94 -9.07
CA LEU A 92 -11.40 -8.27 -8.54
C LEU A 92 -10.40 -9.27 -7.95
N LYS A 93 -10.86 -10.32 -7.24
CA LYS A 93 -9.97 -11.38 -6.75
C LYS A 93 -9.30 -12.14 -7.89
N LYS A 94 -10.04 -12.45 -8.96
CA LYS A 94 -9.48 -13.12 -10.15
C LYS A 94 -8.44 -12.25 -10.84
N GLU A 95 -8.69 -10.94 -10.92
CA GLU A 95 -7.76 -9.98 -11.50
C GLU A 95 -6.52 -9.75 -10.63
N ALA A 96 -6.68 -9.69 -9.30
CA ALA A 96 -5.59 -9.49 -8.36
C ALA A 96 -4.54 -10.63 -8.38
N VAL A 97 -4.86 -11.79 -8.93
CA VAL A 97 -3.92 -12.91 -9.09
C VAL A 97 -3.49 -13.16 -10.54
N ASN A 98 -4.01 -12.38 -11.50
CA ASN A 98 -3.72 -12.58 -12.92
C ASN A 98 -2.37 -11.96 -13.33
N ARG A 99 -1.35 -12.80 -13.47
CA ARG A 99 0.02 -12.39 -13.88
C ARG A 99 0.19 -12.12 -15.37
N GLU A 100 -0.78 -12.51 -16.19
CA GLU A 100 -0.72 -12.38 -17.65
C GLU A 100 -1.62 -11.25 -18.17
N ARG A 101 -1.97 -10.29 -17.31
CA ARG A 101 -2.89 -9.21 -17.65
C ARG A 101 -2.23 -8.20 -18.59
N TRP A 102 -2.83 -8.05 -19.76
CA TRP A 102 -2.58 -6.93 -20.67
C TRP A 102 -3.60 -5.82 -20.43
N VAL A 103 -3.11 -4.59 -20.33
CA VAL A 103 -3.91 -3.37 -20.28
C VAL A 103 -3.69 -2.60 -21.57
N VAL A 104 -4.78 -2.11 -22.14
CA VAL A 104 -4.77 -1.23 -23.31
C VAL A 104 -4.93 0.20 -22.83
N ILE A 105 -3.97 1.06 -23.16
CA ILE A 105 -4.02 2.50 -22.90
C ILE A 105 -4.16 3.20 -24.25
N GLN A 106 -5.29 3.90 -24.42
CA GLN A 106 -5.51 4.75 -25.58
C GLN A 106 -4.69 6.03 -25.42
N LEU A 107 -3.86 6.34 -26.41
CA LEU A 107 -3.06 7.56 -26.46
C LEU A 107 -3.78 8.62 -27.30
N ASP A 108 -3.54 9.89 -26.96
CA ASP A 108 -3.99 11.04 -27.74
C ASP A 108 -2.93 11.39 -28.79
N GLY A 109 -2.80 10.51 -29.79
CA GLY A 109 -1.78 10.57 -30.84
C GLY A 109 -0.99 9.27 -30.99
N THR A 110 -0.23 9.18 -32.07
CA THR A 110 0.58 7.99 -32.39
C THR A 110 2.05 8.30 -32.09
N PRO A 111 2.62 7.80 -30.97
CA PRO A 111 4.04 7.97 -30.71
C PRO A 111 4.86 7.24 -31.79
N LYS A 112 6.04 7.78 -32.13
CA LYS A 112 6.97 7.19 -33.09
C LYS A 112 7.53 5.86 -32.59
N SER A 113 7.92 5.82 -31.32
CA SER A 113 8.60 4.65 -30.75
C SER A 113 8.47 4.60 -29.22
N ILE A 114 8.75 3.42 -28.64
CA ILE A 114 9.01 3.29 -27.20
C ILE A 114 10.50 3.52 -26.99
N ARG A 115 10.85 4.62 -26.32
CA ARG A 115 12.25 4.97 -26.02
C ARG A 115 12.81 4.15 -24.88
N ARG A 116 12.01 3.90 -23.83
CA ARG A 116 12.44 3.16 -22.64
C ARG A 116 11.27 2.53 -21.89
N VAL A 117 11.51 1.39 -21.26
CA VAL A 117 10.58 0.77 -20.31
C VAL A 117 11.35 0.43 -19.04
N ARG A 118 10.87 0.93 -17.91
CA ARG A 118 11.41 0.64 -16.59
C ARG A 118 10.37 -0.08 -15.76
N LEU A 119 10.75 -1.23 -15.21
CA LEU A 119 9.96 -1.89 -14.18
C LEU A 119 10.47 -1.36 -12.85
N ILE A 120 9.69 -0.45 -12.27
CA ILE A 120 10.04 0.18 -10.99
C ILE A 120 9.82 -0.81 -9.86
N ASP A 121 8.90 -1.75 -10.05
CA ASP A 121 8.51 -2.64 -8.99
C ASP A 121 7.84 -3.90 -9.56
N GLU A 122 8.54 -5.03 -9.62
CA GLU A 122 7.94 -6.31 -10.05
C GLU A 122 7.27 -7.08 -8.90
N THR A 123 7.68 -6.77 -7.67
CA THR A 123 7.40 -7.60 -6.49
C THR A 123 6.95 -6.80 -5.27
N HIS A 124 6.67 -5.49 -5.39
CA HIS A 124 6.46 -4.58 -4.25
C HIS A 124 7.65 -4.44 -3.32
N GLY A 125 8.87 -4.50 -3.85
CA GLY A 125 10.06 -4.64 -3.02
C GLY A 125 9.77 -5.62 -1.89
N ASN A 126 9.19 -6.80 -2.21
CA ASN A 126 8.76 -7.71 -1.16
C ASN A 126 10.02 -8.03 -0.35
N PRO A 127 10.12 -7.58 0.91
CA PRO A 127 11.39 -7.63 1.60
C PRO A 127 11.83 -9.09 1.88
N ILE A 128 10.99 -10.07 1.55
CA ILE A 128 11.27 -11.49 1.70
C ILE A 128 12.56 -11.93 0.98
N ALA A 129 12.92 -11.34 -0.17
CA ALA A 129 14.06 -11.81 -0.94
C ALA A 129 15.42 -11.30 -0.44
N SER A 130 15.47 -10.15 0.24
CA SER A 130 16.69 -9.50 0.70
C SER A 130 16.62 -9.25 2.21
N ALA A 131 17.43 -9.99 2.98
CA ALA A 131 17.48 -9.83 4.43
C ALA A 131 17.86 -8.40 4.87
N PRO A 132 18.84 -7.72 4.23
CA PRO A 132 19.14 -6.31 4.53
C PRO A 132 17.96 -5.37 4.25
N PHE A 133 17.29 -5.55 3.11
CA PHE A 133 16.14 -4.72 2.75
C PHE A 133 14.94 -4.96 3.67
N ARG A 134 14.74 -6.21 4.13
CA ARG A 134 13.73 -6.57 5.14
C ARG A 134 13.94 -5.88 6.46
N GLU A 135 15.17 -5.82 6.94
CA GLU A 135 15.47 -5.14 8.18
C GLU A 135 15.18 -3.64 8.08
N LEU A 136 15.48 -3.01 6.94
CA LEU A 136 15.10 -1.63 6.65
C LEU A 136 13.58 -1.45 6.57
N PHE A 137 12.85 -2.42 6.01
CA PHE A 137 11.39 -2.34 5.85
C PHE A 137 10.60 -2.65 7.14
N ARG A 138 11.20 -3.39 8.09
CA ARG A 138 10.56 -3.84 9.34
C ARG A 138 9.77 -2.75 10.09
N PRO A 139 10.18 -1.46 10.13
CA PRO A 139 9.39 -0.41 10.76
C PRO A 139 8.01 -0.15 10.13
N TYR A 140 7.83 -0.44 8.84
CA TYR A 140 6.51 -0.37 8.19
C TYR A 140 5.61 -1.54 8.58
N GLU A 141 6.19 -2.73 8.82
CA GLU A 141 5.44 -3.92 9.27
C GLU A 141 4.97 -3.80 10.72
N ALA A 142 5.88 -3.37 11.61
CA ALA A 142 5.59 -3.20 13.04
C ALA A 142 4.84 -1.90 13.35
N GLY A 143 5.01 -0.87 12.50
CA GLY A 143 4.51 0.48 12.72
C GLY A 143 5.54 1.37 13.43
N PHE A 144 5.64 2.61 12.95
CA PHE A 144 6.70 3.54 13.37
C PHE A 144 6.77 3.80 14.87
N SER A 145 5.64 3.89 15.56
CA SER A 145 5.63 4.11 17.01
C SER A 145 6.24 2.94 17.78
N GLN A 146 5.97 1.70 17.36
CA GLN A 146 6.57 0.53 17.99
C GLN A 146 8.09 0.49 17.73
N SER A 147 8.51 0.77 16.50
CA SER A 147 9.93 0.79 16.13
C SER A 147 10.71 1.92 16.80
N ALA A 148 10.15 3.13 16.87
CA ALA A 148 10.74 4.25 17.60
C ALA A 148 10.88 3.94 19.09
N GLY A 149 9.87 3.30 19.69
CA GLY A 149 9.91 2.81 21.07
C GLY A 149 11.07 1.86 21.29
N ARG A 150 11.23 0.85 20.44
CA ARG A 150 12.34 -0.11 20.52
C ARG A 150 13.70 0.57 20.42
N LEU A 151 13.88 1.46 19.45
CA LEU A 151 15.13 2.19 19.25
C LEU A 151 15.47 3.10 20.44
N ALA A 152 14.46 3.76 21.04
CA ALA A 152 14.65 4.57 22.24
C ALA A 152 15.08 3.73 23.46
N ILE A 153 14.51 2.53 23.62
CA ILE A 153 14.92 1.59 24.69
C ILE A 153 16.34 1.07 24.45
N GLU A 154 16.71 0.75 23.21
CA GLU A 154 18.09 0.34 22.87
C GLU A 154 19.11 1.46 23.13
N ASP A 155 18.76 2.70 22.84
CA ASP A 155 19.58 3.88 23.13
C ASP A 155 19.76 4.07 24.64
N LEU A 156 18.69 3.96 25.44
CA LEU A 156 18.78 4.00 26.90
C LEU A 156 19.66 2.90 27.49
N LYS A 157 19.59 1.67 26.95
CA LYS A 157 20.43 0.54 27.39
C LYS A 157 21.93 0.82 27.21
N LYS A 158 22.30 1.68 26.24
CA LYS A 158 23.71 2.07 26.00
C LYS A 158 24.22 3.14 26.98
N GLN A 159 23.34 3.79 27.74
CA GLN A 159 23.66 4.94 28.58
C GLN A 159 23.93 4.59 30.05
N ASN A 160 24.26 3.32 30.36
CA ASN A 160 24.50 2.83 31.73
C ASN A 160 23.33 3.09 32.71
N ILE A 161 22.11 3.25 32.19
CA ILE A 161 20.90 3.35 33.02
C ILE A 161 20.61 1.98 33.64
N SER A 162 20.14 1.96 34.89
CA SER A 162 19.84 0.71 35.58
C SER A 162 18.79 -0.12 34.82
N ALA A 163 18.96 -1.45 34.79
CA ALA A 163 18.02 -2.35 34.12
C ALA A 163 16.58 -2.21 34.63
N ARG A 164 16.42 -1.86 35.93
CA ARG A 164 15.12 -1.60 36.56
C ARG A 164 14.43 -0.37 35.97
N GLU A 165 15.18 0.71 35.75
CA GLU A 165 14.67 1.93 35.12
C GLU A 165 14.29 1.69 33.66
N VAL A 166 15.17 1.04 32.89
CA VAL A 166 14.90 0.69 31.49
C VAL A 166 13.61 -0.14 31.37
N ALA A 167 13.43 -1.16 32.21
CA ALA A 167 12.25 -2.01 32.20
C ALA A 167 10.96 -1.28 32.62
N ALA A 168 11.07 -0.22 33.42
CA ALA A 168 9.92 0.63 33.78
C ALA A 168 9.52 1.54 32.60
N VAL A 169 10.51 2.12 31.88
CA VAL A 169 10.26 2.91 30.66
C VAL A 169 9.68 2.04 29.55
N GLU A 170 10.22 0.84 29.34
CA GLU A 170 9.75 -0.10 28.32
C GLU A 170 8.28 -0.47 28.52
N ARG A 171 7.86 -0.77 29.76
CA ARG A 171 6.45 -1.03 30.10
C ARG A 171 5.56 0.19 29.86
N ALA A 172 6.02 1.39 30.19
CA ALA A 172 5.27 2.62 29.94
C ALA A 172 5.09 2.87 28.43
N PHE A 173 6.11 2.61 27.61
CA PHE A 173 6.03 2.77 26.15
C PHE A 173 5.11 1.73 25.51
N MET A 174 5.20 0.45 25.92
CA MET A 174 4.33 -0.61 25.40
C MET A 174 2.86 -0.42 25.75
N SER A 175 2.55 0.23 26.89
CA SER A 175 1.17 0.57 27.27
C SER A 175 0.66 1.87 26.63
N GLY A 176 1.50 2.56 25.85
CA GLY A 176 1.15 3.84 25.23
C GLY A 176 1.05 5.02 26.21
N SER A 177 1.63 4.89 27.41
CA SER A 177 1.55 5.94 28.43
C SER A 177 2.25 7.23 28.00
N LYS A 178 1.52 8.35 28.14
CA LYS A 178 2.04 9.72 27.93
C LYS A 178 2.50 10.37 29.23
N ASP A 179 2.57 9.60 30.32
CA ASP A 179 2.86 10.16 31.64
C ASP A 179 4.27 10.73 31.71
N LYS A 180 4.38 11.92 32.29
CA LYS A 180 5.66 12.61 32.49
C LYS A 180 6.45 12.05 33.68
N ALA A 181 5.84 11.19 34.48
CA ALA A 181 6.44 10.55 35.63
C ALA A 181 6.21 9.04 35.56
N ILE A 182 7.29 8.28 35.70
CA ILE A 182 7.26 6.82 35.81
C ILE A 182 7.87 6.49 37.18
N PRO A 183 7.15 5.79 38.08
CA PRO A 183 7.65 5.47 39.40
C PRO A 183 8.99 4.74 39.35
N GLY A 184 9.98 5.26 40.10
CA GLY A 184 11.32 4.67 40.18
C GLY A 184 12.20 4.93 38.96
N VAL A 185 11.85 5.89 38.09
CA VAL A 185 12.68 6.35 36.97
C VAL A 185 12.97 7.83 37.13
N SER A 186 14.22 8.24 36.90
CA SER A 186 14.58 9.66 37.01
C SER A 186 13.90 10.50 35.93
N ALA A 187 13.56 11.75 36.25
CA ALA A 187 12.96 12.67 35.27
C ALA A 187 13.87 12.90 34.05
N ALA A 188 15.20 12.90 34.25
CA ALA A 188 16.17 13.00 33.17
C ALA A 188 16.11 11.78 32.23
N THR A 189 16.06 10.57 32.80
CA THR A 189 15.90 9.32 32.03
C THR A 189 14.63 9.36 31.19
N ILE A 190 13.49 9.78 31.77
CA ILE A 190 12.20 9.87 31.06
C ILE A 190 12.24 10.91 29.94
N ALA A 191 12.77 12.10 30.23
CA ALA A 191 12.86 13.19 29.25
C ALA A 191 13.73 12.78 28.05
N ASN A 192 14.87 12.16 28.33
CA ASN A 192 15.77 11.66 27.30
C ASN A 192 15.15 10.53 26.46
N ALA A 193 14.47 9.57 27.11
CA ALA A 193 13.76 8.49 26.41
C ALA A 193 12.72 9.03 25.42
N ARG A 194 11.94 10.04 25.85
CA ARG A 194 10.91 10.69 25.01
C ARG A 194 11.54 11.50 23.89
N ALA A 195 12.59 12.27 24.17
CA ALA A 195 13.31 13.02 23.15
C ALA A 195 13.89 12.10 22.06
N THR A 196 14.49 10.97 22.46
CA THR A 196 14.96 9.96 21.49
C THR A 196 13.79 9.33 20.74
N PHE A 197 12.68 8.98 21.39
CA PHE A 197 11.49 8.46 20.72
C PHE A 197 10.98 9.42 19.62
N ASP A 198 10.81 10.70 19.94
CA ASP A 198 10.30 11.70 19.00
C ASP A 198 11.26 11.90 17.81
N ARG A 199 12.56 11.94 18.08
CA ARG A 199 13.60 11.99 17.04
C ARG A 199 13.54 10.77 16.12
N MET A 200 13.42 9.56 16.68
CA MET A 200 13.31 8.32 15.90
C MET A 200 12.00 8.29 15.10
N MET A 201 10.90 8.79 15.64
CA MET A 201 9.63 8.93 14.93
C MET A 201 9.74 9.85 13.70
N ILE A 202 10.47 10.95 13.82
CA ILE A 202 10.72 11.87 12.70
C ILE A 202 11.55 11.14 11.64
N MET A 203 12.73 10.63 12.02
CA MET A 203 13.63 9.90 11.12
C MET A 203 12.91 8.76 10.38
N LEU A 204 12.14 7.92 11.09
CA LEU A 204 11.38 6.82 10.46
C LEU A 204 10.30 7.30 9.48
N LYS A 205 9.74 8.50 9.68
CA LYS A 205 8.74 9.08 8.78
C LYS A 205 9.33 9.82 7.60
N THR A 206 10.52 10.41 7.75
CA THR A 206 11.09 11.33 6.77
C THR A 206 12.27 10.72 6.01
N GLU A 207 13.18 10.05 6.70
CA GLU A 207 14.43 9.56 6.13
C GLU A 207 14.31 8.11 5.65
N LEU A 208 13.62 7.25 6.42
CA LEU A 208 13.43 5.85 6.03
C LEU A 208 12.79 5.66 4.64
N PRO A 209 11.73 6.41 4.24
CA PRO A 209 11.21 6.30 2.88
C PRO A 209 12.25 6.61 1.80
N VAL A 210 13.12 7.58 2.06
CA VAL A 210 14.19 8.00 1.12
C VAL A 210 15.24 6.90 1.02
N SER A 211 15.70 6.36 2.16
CA SER A 211 16.67 5.27 2.20
C SER A 211 16.14 4.00 1.52
N LEU A 212 14.85 3.68 1.70
CA LEU A 212 14.22 2.57 0.99
C LEU A 212 14.20 2.81 -0.52
N ALA A 213 13.79 4.00 -0.97
CA ALA A 213 13.75 4.34 -2.39
C ALA A 213 15.12 4.34 -3.08
N GLN A 214 16.20 4.59 -2.33
CA GLN A 214 17.58 4.55 -2.82
C GLN A 214 18.24 3.17 -2.73
N HIS A 215 17.61 2.21 -2.06
CA HIS A 215 18.15 0.87 -1.90
C HIS A 215 18.32 0.19 -3.26
N GLU A 216 19.39 -0.60 -3.44
CA GLU A 216 19.67 -1.29 -4.71
C GLU A 216 18.52 -2.22 -5.14
N ASP A 217 17.89 -2.90 -4.17
CA ASP A 217 16.69 -3.71 -4.39
C ASP A 217 15.42 -2.91 -4.77
N CYS A 218 15.46 -1.57 -4.65
CA CYS A 218 14.42 -0.65 -5.14
C CYS A 218 14.78 0.00 -6.48
N GLN A 219 15.93 -0.32 -7.09
CA GLN A 219 16.32 0.28 -8.36
C GLN A 219 15.43 -0.23 -9.49
N ALA A 220 14.83 0.72 -10.22
CA ALA A 220 14.06 0.43 -11.41
C ALA A 220 14.97 -0.18 -12.47
N ALA A 221 14.68 -1.42 -12.87
CA ALA A 221 15.43 -2.08 -13.93
C ALA A 221 14.91 -1.63 -15.30
N ASP A 222 15.81 -1.22 -16.19
CA ASP A 222 15.50 -1.14 -17.61
C ASP A 222 15.21 -2.57 -18.08
N VAL A 223 13.99 -2.77 -18.59
CA VAL A 223 13.55 -4.06 -19.11
C VAL A 223 13.37 -3.94 -20.61
N SER A 224 13.68 -5.01 -21.34
CA SER A 224 13.39 -5.05 -22.77
C SER A 224 11.89 -4.80 -22.98
N ALA A 225 11.54 -3.84 -23.83
CA ALA A 225 10.14 -3.57 -24.17
C ALA A 225 9.44 -4.84 -24.71
N SER A 226 10.18 -5.66 -25.46
CA SER A 226 9.77 -6.94 -26.04
C SER A 226 9.32 -7.93 -24.95
N GLY A 227 8.03 -7.90 -24.63
CA GLY A 227 7.39 -8.82 -23.69
C GLY A 227 6.54 -8.15 -22.62
N ARG A 228 6.73 -6.85 -22.37
CA ARG A 228 5.93 -6.10 -21.38
C ARG A 228 5.21 -4.90 -21.94
N VAL A 229 5.74 -4.25 -22.96
CA VAL A 229 5.13 -3.05 -23.54
C VAL A 229 5.26 -3.10 -25.05
N ARG A 230 4.16 -2.85 -25.76
CA ARG A 230 4.19 -2.71 -27.21
C ARG A 230 3.24 -1.60 -27.66
N LEU A 231 3.61 -0.95 -28.76
CA LEU A 231 2.74 -0.02 -29.46
C LEU A 231 1.89 -0.78 -30.49
N ASP A 232 0.64 -0.36 -30.62
CA ASP A 232 -0.32 -0.83 -31.61
C ASP A 232 -1.08 0.40 -32.13
N GLY A 233 -0.49 1.10 -33.10
CA GLY A 233 -0.97 2.40 -33.56
C GLY A 233 -0.98 3.44 -32.44
N ASP A 234 -2.15 4.01 -32.18
CA ASP A 234 -2.42 4.97 -31.10
C ASP A 234 -2.68 4.31 -29.73
N LYS A 235 -2.40 3.00 -29.61
CA LYS A 235 -2.57 2.26 -28.35
C LYS A 235 -1.24 1.79 -27.80
N LEU A 236 -1.11 1.89 -26.48
CA LEU A 236 -0.05 1.24 -25.72
C LEU A 236 -0.62 0.01 -25.03
N LEU A 237 -0.04 -1.15 -25.31
CA LEU A 237 -0.36 -2.41 -24.66
C LEU A 237 0.70 -2.69 -23.61
N VAL A 238 0.29 -2.75 -22.34
CA VAL A 238 1.19 -2.91 -21.20
C VAL A 238 0.79 -4.15 -20.41
N LYS A 239 1.73 -5.08 -20.26
CA LYS A 239 1.61 -6.22 -19.37
C LYS A 239 1.87 -5.74 -17.94
N VAL A 240 0.82 -5.70 -17.14
CA VAL A 240 0.87 -5.25 -15.74
C VAL A 240 0.47 -6.40 -14.83
N SER A 241 1.47 -7.14 -14.34
CA SER A 241 1.24 -8.11 -13.26
C SER A 241 0.65 -7.39 -12.03
N PRO A 242 -0.07 -8.09 -11.14
CA PRO A 242 -0.53 -7.49 -9.90
C PRO A 242 0.65 -6.95 -9.12
N HIS A 243 0.45 -5.83 -8.44
CA HIS A 243 1.49 -5.19 -7.61
C HIS A 243 2.71 -4.71 -8.41
N THR A 244 2.50 -4.25 -9.65
CA THR A 244 3.59 -3.74 -10.49
C THR A 244 3.49 -2.27 -10.80
N VAL A 245 4.64 -1.63 -10.93
CA VAL A 245 4.75 -0.26 -11.44
C VAL A 245 5.67 -0.25 -12.65
N VAL A 246 5.14 0.19 -13.79
CA VAL A 246 5.85 0.29 -15.06
C VAL A 246 5.93 1.76 -15.45
N ALA A 247 7.14 2.26 -15.69
CA ALA A 247 7.35 3.54 -16.35
C ALA A 247 7.70 3.32 -17.82
N VAL A 248 6.99 4.00 -18.70
CA VAL A 248 7.19 3.95 -20.15
C VAL A 248 7.54 5.35 -20.64
N GLU A 249 8.65 5.45 -21.36
CA GLU A 249 9.07 6.66 -22.05
C GLU A 249 8.80 6.47 -23.55
N LEU A 250 8.05 7.39 -24.14
CA LEU A 250 7.60 7.39 -25.53
C LEU A 250 8.25 8.55 -26.27
N GLU A 251 8.64 8.29 -27.50
CA GLU A 251 9.05 9.31 -28.46
C GLU A 251 7.81 9.78 -29.25
N LEU A 252 7.54 11.09 -29.24
CA LEU A 252 6.35 11.70 -29.87
C LEU A 252 6.61 12.12 -31.33
#